data_AF-A0A7K6RZL4-F1
#
_entry.id   AF-A0A7K6RZL4-F1
#
_cell.length_a   1.000
_cell.length_b   1.000
_cell.length_c   1.000
_cell.angle_alpha   90.00
_cell.angle_beta   90.00
_cell.angle_gamma   90.00
#
_symmetry.space_group_name_H-M   'P 1'
#
loop_
_entity.id
_entity.type
_entity.pdbx_description
1 polymer ?
#
loop_
_entity_poly.entity_id
_entity_poly.type
_entity_poly.pdbx_seq_one_letter_code
_entity_poly.pdbx_strand_id
1 'polypeptide(L)'
;SAGVSLFGLAALLLPEQFPHYLAAVKSLGLGPALIYSAKFALAFPLSYHTWNGIRHLAWDMGKGFKIPQVNQSGVLVLALTLLSSAGLAAM
;
A
#
# COMPACT_ATOMS: atom_id res chain seq x y z
N SER A 1 -0.55 1.44 -13.36
CA SER A 1 0.80 1.01 -12.91
C SER A 1 1.12 -0.32 -13.55
N ALA A 2 2.21 -0.44 -14.29
CA ALA A 2 2.58 -1.68 -15.00
C ALA A 2 2.67 -2.89 -14.06
N GLY A 3 3.22 -2.72 -12.85
CA GLY A 3 3.32 -3.80 -11.86
C GLY A 3 1.96 -4.33 -11.38
N VAL A 4 1.00 -3.45 -11.10
CA VAL A 4 -0.36 -3.84 -10.69
C VAL A 4 -1.07 -4.55 -11.84
N SER A 5 -0.93 -4.05 -13.07
CA SER A 5 -1.52 -4.66 -14.25
C SER A 5 -0.92 -6.04 -14.56
N LEU A 6 0.40 -6.19 -14.43
CA LEU A 6 1.10 -7.48 -14.60
C LEU A 6 0.70 -8.48 -13.52
N PHE A 7 0.60 -8.04 -12.25
CA PHE A 7 0.11 -8.89 -11.17
C PHE A 7 -1.33 -9.37 -11.42
N GLY A 8 -2.22 -8.46 -11.83
CA GLY A 8 -3.61 -8.79 -12.17
C GLY A 8 -3.70 -9.75 -13.35
N LEU A 9 -2.92 -9.54 -14.41
CA LEU A 9 -2.87 -10.46 -15.54
C LEU A 9 -2.32 -11.84 -15.14
N ALA A 10 -1.24 -11.89 -14.36
CA ALA A 10 -0.70 -13.14 -13.84
C ALA A 10 -1.75 -13.90 -13.01
N ALA A 11 -2.46 -13.20 -12.13
CA ALA A 11 -3.53 -13.79 -11.33
C ALA A 11 -4.68 -14.35 -12.19
N LEU A 12 -4.98 -13.75 -13.35
CA LEU A 12 -5.98 -14.25 -14.31
C LEU A 12 -5.50 -15.46 -15.11
N LEU A 13 -4.19 -15.58 -15.35
CA LEU A 13 -3.59 -16.67 -16.13
C LEU A 13 -3.28 -17.91 -15.28
N LEU A 14 -3.21 -17.75 -13.96
CA LEU A 14 -2.98 -18.85 -13.04
C LEU A 14 -4.19 -19.82 -13.03
N PRO A 15 -3.95 -21.15 -13.07
CA PRO A 15 -5.03 -22.13 -13.27
C PRO A 15 -5.89 -22.38 -12.03
N GLU A 16 -5.37 -22.10 -10.83
CA GLU A 16 -6.04 -22.43 -9.57
C GLU A 16 -6.72 -21.21 -8.93
N GLN A 17 -7.63 -21.46 -7.98
CA GLN A 17 -8.30 -20.39 -7.24
C GLN A 17 -7.47 -19.90 -6.04
N PHE A 18 -7.82 -18.73 -5.52
CA PHE A 18 -7.14 -18.11 -4.37
C PHE A 18 -6.91 -19.04 -3.16
N PRO A 19 -7.87 -19.88 -2.71
CA PRO A 19 -7.64 -20.77 -1.58
C PRO A 19 -6.48 -21.76 -1.77
N HIS A 20 -6.23 -22.22 -3.00
CA HIS A 20 -5.12 -23.12 -3.33
C HIS A 20 -3.77 -22.42 -3.05
N TYR A 21 -3.57 -21.22 -3.61
CA TYR A 21 -2.33 -20.46 -3.43
C TYR A 21 -2.16 -19.98 -1.98
N LEU A 22 -3.24 -19.63 -1.30
CA LEU A 22 -3.19 -19.29 0.12
C LEU A 22 -2.72 -20.49 0.97
N ALA A 23 -3.24 -21.69 0.70
CA ALA A 23 -2.80 -22.90 1.38
C ALA A 23 -1.32 -23.21 1.09
N ALA A 24 -0.89 -23.07 -0.16
CA ALA A 24 0.51 -23.23 -0.56
C ALA A 24 1.43 -22.28 0.22
N VAL A 25 1.11 -20.97 0.27
CA VAL A 25 1.89 -19.99 1.05
C VAL A 25 1.92 -20.34 2.54
N LYS A 26 0.79 -20.77 3.13
CA LYS A 26 0.75 -21.20 4.53
C LYS A 26 1.62 -22.42 4.81
N SER A 27 1.69 -23.38 3.88
CA SER A 27 2.51 -24.58 4.02
C SER A 27 4.01 -24.31 4.03
N LEU A 28 4.46 -23.14 3.54
CA LEU A 28 5.86 -22.71 3.63
C LEU A 28 6.31 -22.43 5.07
N GLY A 29 5.38 -22.32 6.03
CA GLY A 29 5.73 -22.11 7.45
C GLY A 29 6.49 -20.82 7.71
N LEU A 30 6.22 -19.76 6.94
CA LEU A 30 6.96 -18.49 7.03
C LEU A 30 6.82 -17.86 8.42
N GLY A 31 7.93 -17.35 8.94
CA GLY A 31 7.96 -16.71 10.25
C GLY A 31 7.13 -15.41 10.31
N PRO A 32 6.65 -15.01 11.49
CA PRO A 32 5.79 -13.82 11.65
C PRO A 32 6.41 -12.53 11.12
N ALA A 33 7.72 -12.35 11.30
CA ALA A 33 8.44 -11.16 10.83
C ALA A 33 8.42 -11.03 9.30
N LEU A 34 8.56 -12.15 8.58
CA LEU A 34 8.53 -12.16 7.11
C LEU A 34 7.11 -11.89 6.60
N ILE A 35 6.10 -12.50 7.21
CA ILE A 35 4.69 -12.26 6.88
C ILE A 35 4.34 -10.78 7.10
N TYR A 36 4.71 -10.21 8.25
CA TYR A 36 4.48 -8.81 8.56
C TYR A 36 5.19 -7.90 7.55
N SER A 37 6.45 -8.19 7.23
CA SER A 37 7.22 -7.41 6.24
C SER A 37 6.57 -7.43 4.86
N ALA A 38 6.09 -8.60 4.42
CA ALA A 38 5.38 -8.72 3.14
C ALA A 38 4.04 -7.95 3.15
N LYS A 39 3.25 -8.06 4.22
CA LYS A 39 2.02 -7.27 4.39
C LYS A 39 2.30 -5.77 4.37
N PHE A 40 3.32 -5.32 5.10
CA PHE A 40 3.72 -3.91 5.14
C PHE A 40 4.17 -3.42 3.77
N ALA A 41 4.98 -4.20 3.04
CA ALA A 41 5.44 -3.86 1.69
C ALA A 41 4.27 -3.70 0.70
N LEU A 42 3.19 -4.47 0.85
CA LEU A 42 1.98 -4.32 0.05
C LEU A 42 1.13 -3.11 0.50
N ALA A 43 0.99 -2.89 1.81
CA ALA A 43 0.19 -1.80 2.37
C ALA A 43 0.82 -0.42 2.16
N PHE A 44 2.16 -0.31 2.19
CA PHE A 44 2.89 0.95 2.09
C PHE A 44 2.58 1.79 0.85
N PRO A 45 2.72 1.26 -0.39
CA PRO A 45 2.42 2.05 -1.59
C PRO A 45 0.93 2.41 -1.69
N LEU A 46 0.02 1.54 -1.20
CA LEU A 46 -1.41 1.81 -1.16
C LEU A 46 -1.72 2.97 -0.21
N SER A 47 -1.21 2.92 1.01
CA SER A 47 -1.38 3.99 2.02
C SER A 47 -0.80 5.31 1.53
N TYR A 48 0.43 5.29 1.00
CA TYR A 48 1.08 6.49 0.48
C TYR A 48 0.26 7.11 -0.66
N HIS A 49 -0.13 6.31 -1.64
CA HIS A 49 -0.88 6.80 -2.79
C HIS A 49 -2.26 7.33 -2.38
N THR A 50 -2.90 6.72 -1.39
CA THR A 50 -4.20 7.18 -0.86
C THR A 50 -4.07 8.53 -0.17
N TRP A 51 -3.16 8.68 0.79
CA TRP A 51 -2.97 9.93 1.52
C TRP A 51 -2.44 11.05 0.64
N ASN A 52 -1.47 10.74 -0.24
CA ASN A 52 -0.98 11.72 -1.19
C ASN A 52 -2.07 12.06 -2.22
N GLY A 53 -2.91 11.11 -2.63
CA GLY A 53 -4.07 11.34 -3.49
C GLY A 53 -5.04 12.36 -2.88
N ILE A 54 -5.36 12.23 -1.59
CA ILE A 54 -6.17 13.23 -0.87
C ILE A 54 -5.50 14.61 -0.88
N ARG A 55 -4.18 14.67 -0.67
CA ARG A 55 -3.40 15.92 -0.77
C ARG A 55 -3.46 16.53 -2.18
N HIS A 56 -3.38 15.70 -3.23
CA HIS A 56 -3.54 16.15 -4.61
C HIS A 56 -4.95 16.68 -4.88
N LEU A 57 -6.00 16.00 -4.42
CA LEU A 57 -7.38 16.49 -4.54
C LEU A 57 -7.57 17.84 -3.82
N ALA A 58 -6.87 18.07 -2.70
CA ALA A 58 -6.85 19.39 -2.05
C ALA A 58 -6.17 20.46 -2.91
N TRP A 59 -5.09 20.12 -3.60
CA TRP A 59 -4.45 20.99 -4.59
C TRP A 59 -5.37 21.29 -5.77
N ASP A 60 -6.12 20.30 -6.28
CA ASP A 60 -7.08 20.51 -7.37
C ASP A 60 -8.18 21.50 -7.00
N MET A 61 -8.50 21.62 -5.70
CA MET A 61 -9.43 22.63 -5.16
C MET A 61 -8.78 23.99 -4.85
N GLY A 62 -7.52 24.23 -5.19
CA GLY A 62 -6.86 25.52 -4.90
C GLY A 62 -6.26 25.64 -3.49
N LYS A 63 -6.19 24.56 -2.68
CA LYS A 63 -5.80 24.63 -1.26
C LYS A 63 -4.37 24.15 -1.02
N GLY A 64 -3.59 24.85 -0.19
CA GLY A 64 -2.32 24.32 0.33
C GLY A 64 -1.09 24.52 -0.57
N PHE A 65 -1.09 25.54 -1.44
CA PHE A 65 -0.01 25.84 -2.39
C PHE A 65 1.15 26.68 -1.85
N LYS A 66 1.02 27.29 -0.66
CA LYS A 66 2.16 28.00 -0.06
C LYS A 66 3.24 26.97 0.29
N ILE A 67 4.51 27.25 -0.02
CA ILE A 67 5.63 26.32 0.24
C ILE A 67 5.63 25.72 1.66
N PRO A 68 5.37 26.49 2.75
CA PRO A 68 5.25 25.90 4.08
C PRO A 68 4.12 24.85 4.19
N GLN A 69 2.96 25.10 3.56
CA GLN A 69 1.82 24.17 3.56
C GLN A 69 2.11 22.93 2.72
N VAL A 70 2.82 23.07 1.60
CA VAL A 70 3.30 21.95 0.78
C VAL A 70 4.22 21.05 1.60
N ASN A 71 5.17 21.62 2.33
CA ASN A 71 6.09 20.86 3.18
C ASN A 71 5.37 20.18 4.36
N GLN A 72 4.51 20.92 5.06
CA GLN A 72 3.72 20.40 6.18
C GLN A 72 2.81 19.23 5.76
N SER A 73 2.06 19.41 4.67
CA SER A 73 1.20 18.34 4.14
C SER A 73 2.00 17.15 3.63
N GLY A 74 3.21 17.35 3.12
CA GLY A 74 4.12 16.27 2.73
C GLY A 74 4.56 15.42 3.93
N VAL A 75 5.01 16.06 5.02
CA VAL A 75 5.38 15.36 6.26
C VAL A 75 4.17 14.63 6.86
N LEU A 76 2.99 15.26 6.84
CA LEU A 76 1.76 14.64 7.31
C LEU A 76 1.41 13.37 6.51
N VAL A 77 1.50 13.42 5.17
CA VAL A 77 1.28 12.25 4.32
C VAL A 77 2.25 11.11 4.67
N LEU A 78 3.53 11.41 4.88
CA LEU A 78 4.52 10.38 5.25
C LEU A 78 4.21 9.75 6.61
N ALA A 79 3.86 10.56 7.62
CA ALA A 79 3.48 10.07 8.94
C ALA A 79 2.23 9.17 8.87
N LEU A 80 1.17 9.63 8.19
CA LEU A 80 -0.06 8.85 8.00
C LEU A 80 0.21 7.55 7.23
N THR A 81 1.08 7.59 6.22
CA THR A 81 1.50 6.41 5.45
C THR A 81 2.12 5.36 6.36
N LEU A 82 3.10 5.73 7.18
CA LEU A 82 3.78 4.79 8.07
C LEU A 82 2.82 4.19 9.10
N LEU A 83 2.01 5.03 9.75
CA LEU A 83 1.06 4.59 10.77
C LEU A 83 -0.02 3.67 10.20
N SER A 84 -0.65 4.05 9.09
CA SER A 84 -1.69 3.23 8.46
C SER A 84 -1.14 1.93 7.88
N SER A 85 0.06 1.94 7.29
CA SER A 85 0.68 0.72 6.75
C SER A 85 1.09 -0.25 7.84
N ALA A 86 1.64 0.25 8.96
CA ALA A 86 1.97 -0.57 10.12
C ALA A 86 0.71 -1.17 10.76
N GLY A 87 -0.33 -0.35 10.93
CA GLY A 87 -1.64 -0.79 11.44
C GLY A 87 -2.25 -1.89 10.57
N LEU A 88 -2.35 -1.66 9.25
CA LEU A 88 -2.88 -2.64 8.30
C LEU A 88 -2.05 -3.93 8.24
N ALA A 89 -0.73 -3.84 8.36
CA ALA A 89 0.14 -5.02 8.35
C ALA A 89 0.00 -5.88 9.63
N ALA A 90 -0.43 -5.28 10.73
CA ALA A 90 -0.64 -5.96 12.01
C ALA A 90 -2.02 -6.65 12.13
N MET A 91 -2.97 -6.35 11.24
CA MET A 91 -4.31 -6.95 11.21
C MET A 91 -4.35 -8.36 10.60
#